data_AF-A0A7J7CVK9-F1
#
_entry.id   AF-A0A7J7CVK9-F1
#
_cell.length_a   1.000
_cell.length_b   1.000
_cell.length_c   1.000
_cell.angle_alpha   90.00
_cell.angle_beta   90.00
_cell.angle_gamma   90.00
#
_symmetry.space_group_name_H-M   'P 1'
#
loop_
_entity.id
_entity.type
_entity.pdbx_description
1 polymer ?
#
loop_
_entity_poly.entity_id
_entity_poly.type
_entity_poly.pdbx_seq_one_letter_code
_entity_poly.pdbx_strand_id
1 'polypeptide(L)'
;MLASWMRLKYPHIAIGALAFSASILQFEDIVPLETFYDIVSNDFKRESSSCFITIKESLDALVSEVLKENGLAAYTIDQNFPYVPVRG
;
A
#
# COMPACT_ATOMS: atom_id res chain seq x y z
N MET A 1 -14.05 -9.07 -3.64
CA MET A 1 -14.98 -9.17 -2.49
C MET A 1 -16.42 -9.43 -2.89
N LEU A 2 -17.01 -8.61 -3.77
CA LEU A 2 -18.43 -8.70 -4.11
C LEU A 2 -18.85 -10.06 -4.67
N ALA A 3 -18.05 -10.67 -5.56
CA ALA A 3 -18.35 -11.99 -6.12
C ALA A 3 -18.48 -13.08 -5.03
N SER A 4 -17.54 -13.14 -4.09
CA SER A 4 -17.60 -14.06 -2.95
C SER A 4 -18.82 -13.80 -2.08
N TRP A 5 -19.14 -12.53 -1.83
CA TRP A 5 -20.29 -12.15 -0.99
C TRP A 5 -21.62 -12.49 -1.64
N MET A 6 -21.74 -12.31 -2.96
CA MET A 6 -22.92 -12.72 -3.75
C MET A 6 -23.15 -14.22 -3.65
N ARG A 7 -22.09 -15.05 -3.73
CA ARG A 7 -22.22 -16.50 -3.52
C ARG A 7 -22.60 -16.86 -2.08
N LEU A 8 -22.05 -16.17 -1.08
CA LEU A 8 -22.34 -16.43 0.34
C LEU A 8 -23.78 -16.04 0.73
N LYS A 9 -24.28 -14.89 0.24
CA LYS A 9 -25.63 -14.40 0.53
C LYS A 9 -26.70 -15.03 -0.35
N TYR A 10 -26.38 -15.32 -1.62
CA TYR A 10 -27.35 -15.81 -2.61
C TYR A 10 -26.87 -17.09 -3.31
N PRO A 11 -26.70 -18.19 -2.57
CA PRO A 11 -26.22 -19.45 -3.14
C PRO A 11 -27.19 -20.08 -4.16
N HIS A 12 -28.45 -19.63 -4.17
CA HIS A 12 -29.47 -20.06 -5.14
C HIS A 12 -29.38 -19.31 -6.49
N ILE A 13 -28.68 -18.17 -6.55
CA ILE A 13 -28.55 -17.35 -7.77
C ILE A 13 -27.26 -17.68 -8.51
N ALA A 14 -26.16 -17.85 -7.78
CA ALA A 14 -24.85 -18.13 -8.35
C ALA A 14 -24.35 -19.50 -7.90
N ILE A 15 -24.02 -20.39 -8.84
CA ILE A 15 -23.49 -21.73 -8.56
C ILE A 15 -22.07 -21.65 -7.96
N GLY A 16 -21.29 -20.64 -8.35
CA GLY A 16 -19.95 -20.38 -7.84
C GLY A 16 -19.53 -18.92 -8.01
N ALA A 17 -18.38 -18.57 -7.44
CA ALA A 17 -17.80 -17.23 -7.58
C ALA A 17 -16.29 -17.32 -7.74
N LEU A 18 -15.74 -16.56 -8.70
CA LEU A 18 -14.32 -16.29 -8.82
C LEU A 18 -14.05 -14.88 -8.30
N ALA A 19 -13.27 -14.78 -7.24
CA ALA A 19 -12.84 -13.50 -6.67
C ALA A 19 -11.32 -13.42 -6.69
N PHE A 20 -10.78 -12.54 -7.53
CA PHE A 20 -9.34 -12.33 -7.67
C PHE A 20 -8.86 -11.20 -6.74
N SER A 21 -7.71 -11.41 -6.10
CA SER A 21 -7.08 -10.47 -5.16
C SER A 21 -8.06 -9.83 -4.16
N ALA A 22 -9.01 -10.63 -3.68
CA ALA A 22 -10.09 -10.15 -2.82
C ALA A 22 -9.73 -10.33 -1.34
N SER A 23 -9.34 -9.23 -0.69
CA SER A 23 -9.02 -9.19 0.75
C SER A 23 -10.27 -9.28 1.64
N ILE A 24 -10.96 -10.42 1.65
CA ILE A 24 -12.21 -10.62 2.41
C ILE A 24 -11.98 -10.62 3.94
N LEU A 25 -10.77 -10.93 4.39
CA LEU A 25 -10.39 -10.99 5.81
C LEU A 25 -9.75 -9.69 6.33
N GLN A 26 -9.53 -8.69 5.48
CA GLN A 26 -8.88 -7.42 5.87
C GLN A 26 -9.89 -6.43 6.50
N PHE A 27 -10.81 -6.93 7.33
CA PHE A 27 -11.81 -6.14 8.04
C PHE A 27 -11.77 -6.51 9.51
N GLU A 28 -12.11 -5.56 10.38
CA GLU A 28 -12.01 -5.72 11.84
C GLU A 28 -10.59 -6.13 12.27
N ASP A 29 -10.42 -6.52 13.54
CA ASP A 29 -9.16 -7.03 14.08
C ASP A 29 -8.92 -8.52 13.74
N ILE A 30 -9.34 -8.98 12.55
CA ILE A 30 -9.15 -10.37 12.10
C ILE A 30 -7.70 -10.62 11.67
N VAL A 31 -7.08 -9.62 11.04
CA VAL A 31 -5.70 -9.64 10.55
C VAL A 31 -4.98 -8.40 11.10
N PRO A 32 -3.71 -8.49 11.54
CA PRO A 32 -2.98 -7.32 12.02
C PRO A 32 -2.97 -6.20 10.97
N LEU A 33 -3.19 -4.95 11.42
CA LEU A 33 -3.28 -3.78 10.54
C LEU A 33 -2.02 -3.58 9.68
N GLU A 34 -0.87 -3.94 10.22
CA GLU A 34 0.44 -3.79 9.59
C GLU A 34 0.67 -4.80 8.45
N THR A 35 -0.12 -5.87 8.37
CA THR A 35 0.08 -6.98 7.42
C THR A 35 0.17 -6.51 5.97
N PHE A 36 -0.68 -5.56 5.57
CA PHE A 36 -0.64 -5.03 4.21
C PHE A 36 0.69 -4.31 3.93
N TYR A 37 1.13 -3.45 4.84
CA TYR A 37 2.38 -2.71 4.70
C TYR A 37 3.61 -3.61 4.77
N ASP A 38 3.56 -4.67 5.58
CA ASP A 38 4.60 -5.68 5.64
C ASP A 38 4.74 -6.45 4.33
N ILE A 39 3.61 -6.83 3.71
CA ILE A 39 3.62 -7.51 2.40
C ILE A 39 4.25 -6.59 1.35
N VAL A 40 3.81 -5.33 1.26
CA VAL A 40 4.36 -4.35 0.32
C VAL A 40 5.86 -4.15 0.54
N SER A 41 6.28 -3.96 1.79
CA SER A 41 7.69 -3.80 2.17
C SER A 41 8.53 -5.02 1.79
N ASN A 42 7.99 -6.21 2.01
CA ASN A 42 8.65 -7.47 1.67
C ASN A 42 8.74 -7.70 0.17
N ASP A 43 7.76 -7.25 -0.63
CA ASP A 43 7.85 -7.33 -2.09
C ASP A 43 9.03 -6.50 -2.61
N PHE A 44 9.19 -5.25 -2.17
CA PHE A 44 10.37 -4.44 -2.54
C PHE A 44 11.67 -5.07 -2.06
N LYS A 45 11.69 -5.60 -0.84
CA LYS A 45 12.86 -6.27 -0.27
C LYS A 45 13.23 -7.55 -1.02
N ARG A 46 12.23 -8.29 -1.51
CA ARG A 46 12.41 -9.51 -2.32
C ARG A 46 13.05 -9.19 -3.66
N GLU A 47 12.63 -8.11 -4.31
CA GLU A 47 13.22 -7.67 -5.58
C GLU A 47 14.62 -7.08 -5.39
N SER A 48 14.83 -6.26 -4.35
CA SER A 48 16.15 -5.74 -4.01
C SER A 48 16.21 -5.21 -2.58
N SER A 49 17.16 -5.73 -1.80
CA SER A 49 17.45 -5.22 -0.46
C SER A 49 17.91 -3.76 -0.49
N SER A 50 18.68 -3.37 -1.50
CA SER A 50 19.12 -1.98 -1.70
C SER A 50 17.94 -1.07 -2.00
N CYS A 51 16.98 -1.50 -2.83
CA CYS A 51 15.78 -0.71 -3.13
C CYS A 51 14.95 -0.47 -1.86
N PHE A 52 14.73 -1.51 -1.07
CA PHE A 52 14.03 -1.40 0.21
C PHE A 52 14.72 -0.42 1.17
N ILE A 53 16.05 -0.49 1.31
CA ILE A 53 16.82 0.42 2.17
C ILE A 53 16.71 1.86 1.66
N THR A 54 16.91 2.10 0.36
CA THR A 54 16.80 3.44 -0.24
C THR A 54 15.41 4.04 -0.08
N ILE A 55 14.35 3.23 -0.18
CA ILE A 55 12.98 3.70 0.08
C ILE A 55 12.84 4.13 1.55
N LYS A 56 13.34 3.36 2.51
CA LYS A 56 13.30 3.74 3.93
C LYS A 56 14.08 5.01 4.20
N GLU A 57 15.32 5.10 3.73
CA GLU A 57 16.19 6.26 3.93
C GLU A 57 15.61 7.54 3.31
N SER A 58 14.98 7.44 2.13
CA SER A 58 14.36 8.60 1.49
C SER A 58 13.13 9.11 2.24
N LEU A 59 12.32 8.21 2.82
CA LEU A 59 11.20 8.59 3.67
C LEU A 59 11.66 9.16 5.02
N ASP A 60 12.70 8.58 5.63
CA ASP A 60 13.28 9.11 6.86
C ASP A 60 13.86 10.52 6.65
N ALA A 61 14.55 10.74 5.52
CA ALA A 61 15.04 12.06 5.14
C ALA A 61 13.88 13.05 4.96
N LEU A 62 12.79 12.65 4.29
CA LEU A 62 11.60 13.48 4.11
C LEU A 62 10.98 13.89 5.46
N VAL A 63 10.78 12.93 6.36
CA VAL A 63 10.21 13.18 7.70
C VAL A 63 11.12 14.11 8.49
N SER A 64 12.45 13.90 8.44
CA SER A 64 13.42 14.74 9.14
C SER A 64 13.39 16.20 8.68
N GLU A 65 13.07 16.44 7.40
CA GLU A 65 13.01 17.78 6.83
C GLU A 65 11.68 18.47 7.14
N VAL A 66 10.58 17.74 7.04
CA VAL A 66 9.23 18.25 7.36
C VAL A 66 9.09 18.67 8.82
N LEU A 67 9.80 18.00 9.74
CA LEU A 67 9.79 18.30 11.17
C LEU A 67 10.60 19.55 11.56
N LYS A 68 11.38 20.16 10.66
CA LYS A 68 12.10 21.42 10.91
C LYS A 68 11.14 22.61 10.95
N GLU A 69 11.56 23.71 11.57
CA GLU A 69 10.79 24.97 11.54
C GLU A 69 10.59 25.42 10.08
N ASN A 70 9.33 25.66 9.69
CA ASN A 70 8.90 25.95 8.32
C ASN A 70 9.19 24.84 7.28
N GLY A 71 9.54 23.61 7.70
CA GLY A 71 9.87 22.48 6.81
C GLY A 71 8.74 22.10 5.85
N LEU A 72 7.48 22.16 6.31
CA LEU A 72 6.29 21.95 5.47
C LEU A 72 6.15 22.97 4.32
N ALA A 73 6.57 24.22 4.55
CA ALA A 73 6.53 25.26 3.54
C ALA A 73 7.70 25.14 2.54
N ALA A 74 8.84 24.59 2.99
CA ALA A 74 10.02 24.36 2.16
C ALA A 74 9.93 23.07 1.31
N TYR A 75 9.19 22.07 1.77
CA TYR A 75 9.00 20.78 1.09
C TYR A 75 7.55 20.60 0.65
N THR A 76 7.13 21.39 -0.33
CA THR A 76 5.86 21.15 -1.03
C THR A 76 6.04 20.07 -2.10
N ILE A 77 5.03 19.21 -2.29
CA ILE A 77 5.09 18.07 -3.23
C ILE A 77 5.42 18.54 -4.66
N ASP A 78 4.97 19.73 -5.06
CA ASP A 78 5.19 20.27 -6.40
C ASP A 78 6.63 20.74 -6.66
N GLN A 79 7.40 21.11 -5.63
CA GLN A 79 8.76 21.65 -5.82
C GLN A 79 9.84 20.57 -5.83
N ASN A 80 9.70 19.52 -5.02
CA ASN A 80 10.76 18.53 -4.80
C ASN A 80 10.39 17.10 -5.24
N PHE A 81 9.12 16.80 -5.53
CA PHE A 81 8.71 15.54 -6.15
C PHE A 81 8.21 15.81 -7.57
N PRO A 82 9.11 16.00 -8.55
CA PRO A 82 8.69 16.12 -9.93
C PRO A 82 7.90 14.86 -10.32
N TYR A 83 6.75 15.06 -10.96
CA TYR A 83 5.92 13.97 -11.46
C TYR A 83 6.76 13.04 -12.33
N VAL A 84 7.02 11.82 -11.85
CA VAL A 84 7.70 10.80 -12.63
C VAL A 84 6.63 10.00 -13.36
N PRO A 85 6.54 10.08 -14.71
CA PRO A 85 5.57 9.28 -15.43
C PRO A 85 5.91 7.80 -15.26
N VAL A 86 4.94 7.03 -14.76
CA VAL A 86 5.01 5.57 -14.73
C VAL A 86 5.10 5.06 -16.16
N ARG A 87 6.23 4.46 -16.51
CA ARG A 87 6.46 3.83 -17.82
C ARG A 87 5.73 2.49 -17.80
N GLY A 88 4.60 2.42 -18.51
CA GLY A 88 3.82 1.20 -18.73
C GLY A 88 4.48 0.27 -19.75
#